data_AF-A0A7Y5WXY8-F1
#
_entry.id   AF-A0A7Y5WXY8-F1
#
_cell.length_a   1.000
_cell.length_b   1.000
_cell.length_c   1.000
_cell.angle_alpha   90.00
_cell.angle_beta   90.00
_cell.angle_gamma   90.00
#
_symmetry.space_group_name_H-M   'P 1'
#
loop_
_entity.id
_entity.type
_entity.pdbx_description
1 polymer ?
#
loop_
_entity_poly.entity_id
_entity_poly.type
_entity_poly.pdbx_seq_one_letter_code
_entity_poly.pdbx_strand_id
1 'polypeptide(L)'
;MTALAFLAALLSGLTGIVSRGPVTPVCRPDQPCSKPYAHAVLLFSASGVTRSVRADEKGVYRIGLAPGRYAVRVRDAQFGWRPLFAVVPRGRYAHVNVSVDTGIR
;
A
#
# COMPACT_ATOMS: atom_id res chain seq x y z
N MET A 1 18.03 -9.47 21.69
CA MET A 1 16.56 -9.59 21.59
C MET A 1 16.06 -9.44 20.14
N THR A 2 16.74 -10.03 19.14
CA THR A 2 16.57 -9.70 17.72
C THR A 2 15.89 -10.79 16.87
N ALA A 3 15.97 -12.07 17.26
CA ALA A 3 15.48 -13.16 16.42
C ALA A 3 13.93 -13.24 16.31
N LEU A 4 13.21 -12.98 17.41
CA LEU A 4 11.74 -13.09 17.46
C LEU A 4 11.01 -12.06 16.58
N ALA A 5 11.56 -10.85 16.46
CA ALA A 5 10.97 -9.79 15.65
C ALA A 5 11.05 -10.09 14.14
N PHE A 6 12.11 -10.77 13.68
CA PHE A 6 12.26 -11.19 12.29
C PHE A 6 11.31 -12.34 11.92
N LEU A 7 11.15 -13.35 12.78
CA LEU A 7 10.18 -14.43 12.55
C LEU A 7 8.74 -13.91 12.51
N ALA A 8 8.40 -12.97 13.40
CA ALA A 8 7.07 -12.37 13.41
C ALA A 8 6.74 -11.61 12.11
N ALA A 9 7.73 -11.00 11.46
CA ALA A 9 7.59 -10.32 10.17
C ALA A 9 7.45 -11.27 8.97
N LEU A 10 7.88 -12.54 9.09
CA LEU A 10 7.64 -13.57 8.05
C LEU A 10 6.19 -14.08 8.08
N LEU A 11 5.57 -14.09 9.26
CA LEU A 11 4.20 -14.60 9.46
C LEU A 11 3.13 -13.50 9.38
N SER A 12 3.52 -12.24 9.52
CA SER A 12 2.59 -11.10 9.55
C SER A 12 2.95 -10.08 8.47
N GLY A 13 1.96 -9.34 7.97
CA GLY A 13 2.24 -8.31 6.98
C GLY A 13 1.01 -7.72 6.31
N LEU A 14 1.24 -7.11 5.15
CA LEU A 14 0.21 -6.52 4.31
C LEU A 14 0.28 -7.10 2.89
N THR A 15 -0.89 -7.27 2.30
CA THR A 15 -1.10 -7.54 0.88
C THR A 15 -2.13 -6.60 0.32
N GLY A 16 -2.14 -6.36 -0.97
CA GLY A 16 -3.20 -5.58 -1.60
C GLY A 16 -2.87 -5.18 -3.01
N ILE A 17 -3.71 -4.31 -3.56
CA ILE A 17 -3.54 -3.69 -4.87
C ILE A 17 -3.38 -2.19 -4.68
N VAL A 18 -2.40 -1.62 -5.38
CA VAL A 18 -2.26 -0.18 -5.57
C VAL A 18 -2.99 0.20 -6.85
N SER A 19 -3.92 1.13 -6.74
CA SER A 19 -4.66 1.71 -7.85
C SER A 19 -4.40 3.21 -7.94
N ARG A 20 -4.57 3.78 -9.12
CA ARG A 20 -4.56 5.23 -9.32
C ARG A 20 -5.79 5.65 -10.12
N GLY A 21 -6.35 6.79 -9.76
CA GLY A 21 -7.44 7.43 -10.47
C GLY A 21 -7.66 8.86 -9.99
N PRO A 22 -8.45 9.67 -10.72
CA PRO A 22 -9.04 9.38 -12.02
C PRO A 22 -7.99 9.12 -13.13
N VAL A 23 -8.33 8.38 -14.18
CA VAL A 23 -7.45 8.23 -15.37
C VAL A 23 -7.94 9.01 -16.58
N THR A 24 -9.11 9.64 -16.44
CA THR A 24 -9.76 10.51 -17.42
C THR A 24 -10.38 11.70 -16.68
N PRO A 25 -10.55 12.87 -17.33
CA PRO A 25 -11.17 14.05 -16.70
C PRO A 25 -12.59 13.80 -16.18
N VAL A 26 -13.36 13.00 -16.90
CA VAL A 26 -14.74 12.65 -16.51
C VAL A 26 -14.84 11.14 -16.36
N CYS A 27 -15.36 10.71 -15.22
CA CYS A 27 -15.70 9.31 -14.97
C CYS A 27 -17.08 9.00 -15.56
N ARG A 28 -17.17 7.91 -16.32
CA ARG A 28 -18.45 7.40 -16.83
C ARG A 28 -18.88 6.21 -15.97
N PRO A 29 -20.19 6.03 -15.68
CA PRO A 29 -20.67 4.96 -14.80
C PRO A 29 -20.21 3.55 -15.21
N ASP A 30 -20.13 3.27 -16.51
CA ASP A 30 -19.81 1.93 -17.04
C ASP A 30 -18.35 1.77 -17.48
N GLN A 31 -17.48 2.74 -17.18
CA GLN A 31 -16.07 2.70 -17.55
C GLN A 31 -15.18 2.84 -16.31
N PRO A 32 -14.18 1.95 -16.11
CA PRO A 32 -13.23 2.10 -15.02
C PRO A 32 -12.53 3.46 -15.08
N CYS A 33 -12.75 4.27 -14.06
CA CYS A 33 -12.08 5.57 -13.89
C CYS A 33 -10.79 5.46 -13.07
N SER A 34 -10.44 4.26 -12.63
CA SER A 34 -9.17 3.94 -11.99
C SER A 34 -8.53 2.74 -12.68
N LYS A 35 -7.22 2.60 -12.53
CA LYS A 35 -6.47 1.45 -13.03
C LYS A 35 -5.38 1.02 -12.04
N PRO A 36 -4.85 -0.20 -12.15
CA PRO A 36 -3.67 -0.60 -11.39
C PRO A 36 -2.51 0.39 -11.53
N TYR A 37 -1.85 0.67 -10.42
CA TYR A 37 -0.64 1.47 -10.39
C TYR A 37 0.58 0.54 -10.42
N ALA A 38 0.94 0.13 -11.63
CA ALA A 38 2.11 -0.70 -11.89
C ALA A 38 3.37 -0.06 -11.29
N HIS A 39 4.20 -0.87 -10.62
CA HIS A 39 5.48 -0.45 -10.04
C HIS A 39 5.42 0.66 -8.99
N ALA A 40 4.23 0.97 -8.47
CA ALA A 40 4.09 1.91 -7.37
C ALA A 40 4.95 1.47 -6.18
N VAL A 41 5.66 2.41 -5.56
CA VAL A 41 6.45 2.12 -4.37
C VAL A 41 5.74 2.62 -3.12
N LEU A 42 5.32 1.67 -2.29
CA LEU A 42 4.74 1.94 -0.97
C LEU A 42 5.84 2.03 0.08
N LEU A 43 5.68 2.95 1.01
CA LEU A 43 6.50 3.08 2.21
C LEU A 43 5.60 2.89 3.44
N PHE A 44 6.02 2.01 4.33
CA PHE A 44 5.34 1.72 5.59
C PHE A 44 6.28 2.10 6.74
N SER A 45 5.89 3.10 7.53
CA SER A 45 6.71 3.64 8.61
C SER A 45 6.06 3.41 9.97
N ALA A 46 6.81 2.85 10.91
CA ALA A 46 6.41 2.69 12.31
C ALA A 46 7.65 2.74 13.21
N SER A 47 7.54 3.40 14.36
CA SER A 47 8.60 3.46 15.37
C SER A 47 9.98 3.85 14.83
N GLY A 48 10.03 4.84 13.92
CA GLY A 48 11.26 5.32 13.29
C GLY A 48 11.83 4.42 12.20
N VAL A 49 11.25 3.25 11.95
CA VAL A 49 11.67 2.32 10.91
C VAL A 49 10.74 2.44 9.71
N THR A 50 11.32 2.56 8.51
CA THR A 50 10.57 2.53 7.24
C THR A 50 10.94 1.29 6.44
N ARG A 51 9.92 0.57 5.98
CA ARG A 51 10.04 -0.53 5.02
C ARG A 51 9.36 -0.13 3.72
N SER A 52 9.87 -0.62 2.60
CA SER A 52 9.28 -0.32 1.30
C SER A 52 9.04 -1.57 0.48
N VAL A 53 8.06 -1.51 -0.41
CA VAL A 53 7.75 -2.56 -1.37
C VAL A 53 7.34 -1.92 -2.69
N ARG A 54 7.81 -2.50 -3.79
CA ARG A 54 7.38 -2.15 -5.13
C ARG A 54 6.26 -3.10 -5.55
N ALA A 55 5.13 -2.55 -5.99
CA ALA A 55 4.05 -3.32 -6.57
C ALA A 55 4.46 -3.92 -7.92
N ASP A 56 3.83 -5.02 -8.32
CA ASP A 56 4.05 -5.63 -9.63
C ASP A 56 3.35 -4.86 -10.77
N GLU A 57 3.36 -5.43 -11.98
CA GLU A 57 2.71 -4.86 -13.17
C GLU A 57 1.18 -4.73 -13.01
N LYS A 58 0.58 -5.55 -12.15
CA LYS A 58 -0.85 -5.54 -11.83
C LYS A 58 -1.14 -4.68 -10.59
N GLY A 59 -0.17 -3.93 -10.10
CA GLY A 59 -0.29 -3.11 -8.89
C GLY A 59 -0.36 -3.94 -7.61
N VAL A 60 -0.14 -5.25 -7.65
CA VAL A 60 -0.20 -6.13 -6.49
C VAL A 60 1.06 -5.96 -5.66
N TYR A 61 0.92 -5.86 -4.34
CA TYR A 61 2.05 -5.83 -3.42
C TYR A 61 1.86 -6.85 -2.28
N ARG A 62 3.00 -7.31 -1.74
CA ARG A 62 3.07 -8.11 -0.51
C ARG A 62 4.31 -7.70 0.27
N ILE A 63 4.14 -7.40 1.55
CA ILE A 63 5.24 -7.01 2.42
C ILE A 63 5.08 -7.64 3.81
N GLY A 64 6.14 -8.32 4.27
CA GLY A 64 6.25 -8.80 5.65
C GLY A 64 6.54 -7.64 6.60
N LEU A 65 5.74 -7.51 7.65
CA LEU A 65 5.84 -6.44 8.64
C LEU A 65 5.54 -7.01 10.03
N ALA A 66 6.19 -6.48 11.06
CA ALA A 66 5.83 -6.84 12.42
C ALA A 66 4.39 -6.37 12.74
N PRO A 67 3.69 -7.02 13.67
CA PRO A 67 2.36 -6.58 14.08
C PRO A 67 2.38 -5.15 14.64
N GLY A 68 1.48 -4.28 14.19
CA GLY A 68 1.46 -2.87 14.58
C GLY A 68 0.73 -1.95 13.60
N ARG A 69 0.68 -0.66 13.93
CA ARG A 69 0.10 0.39 13.09
C ARG A 69 1.22 1.10 12.32
N TYR A 70 1.06 1.17 11.00
CA TYR A 70 2.02 1.80 10.09
C TYR A 70 1.40 3.02 9.42
N ALA A 71 2.17 4.09 9.31
CA ALA A 71 1.88 5.17 8.37
C ALA A 71 2.17 4.66 6.95
N VAL A 72 1.28 4.97 6.02
CA VAL A 72 1.37 4.58 4.61
C VAL A 72 1.72 5.80 3.78
N ARG A 73 2.74 5.69 2.95
CA ARG A 73 3.04 6.66 1.88
C ARG A 73 3.19 5.97 0.55
N VAL A 74 2.91 6.70 -0.52
CA VAL A 74 3.24 6.31 -1.89
C VAL A 74 4.30 7.28 -2.39
N ARG A 75 5.46 6.77 -2.80
CA ARG A 75 6.68 7.57 -3.04
C ARG A 75 6.45 8.77 -3.96
N ASP A 76 5.75 8.53 -5.06
CA ASP A 76 5.60 9.50 -6.16
C ASP A 76 4.18 10.10 -6.23
N ALA A 77 3.35 9.88 -5.20
CA ALA A 77 2.01 10.43 -5.18
C ALA A 77 2.02 11.89 -4.72
N GLN A 78 1.38 12.76 -5.51
CA GLN A 78 1.41 14.22 -5.30
C GLN A 78 0.10 14.78 -4.73
N PHE A 79 -1.05 14.28 -5.19
CA PHE A 79 -2.36 14.86 -4.84
C PHE A 79 -2.98 14.23 -3.60
N GLY A 80 -2.77 12.93 -3.40
CA GLY A 80 -3.22 12.24 -2.21
C GLY A 80 -3.23 10.72 -2.40
N TRP A 81 -3.40 10.02 -1.29
CA TRP A 81 -3.61 8.57 -1.28
C TRP A 81 -4.39 8.15 -0.05
N ARG A 82 -5.01 6.97 -0.13
CA ARG A 82 -5.69 6.33 1.00
C ARG A 82 -5.41 4.83 1.03
N PRO A 83 -5.37 4.21 2.23
CA PRO A 83 -5.43 4.85 3.54
C PRO A 83 -4.09 5.52 3.92
N LEU A 84 -4.13 6.42 4.91
CA LEU A 84 -2.91 7.01 5.51
C LEU A 84 -2.26 6.11 6.57
N PHE A 85 -3.03 5.15 7.10
CA PHE A 85 -2.55 4.18 8.08
C PHE A 85 -3.07 2.79 7.75
N ALA A 86 -2.25 1.78 8.02
CA ALA A 86 -2.61 0.38 7.92
C ALA A 86 -2.25 -0.36 9.22
N VAL A 87 -3.05 -1.34 9.60
CA VAL A 87 -2.81 -2.17 10.79
C VAL A 87 -2.40 -3.58 10.34
N VAL A 88 -1.26 -4.02 10.85
CA VAL A 88 -0.75 -5.38 10.65
C VAL A 88 -1.18 -6.22 11.86
N PRO A 89 -2.06 -7.22 11.69
CA PRO A 89 -2.46 -8.11 12.76
C PRO A 89 -1.32 -9.06 13.13
N ARG A 90 -1.39 -9.66 14.32
CA ARG A 90 -0.45 -10.72 14.73
C ARG A 90 -0.66 -11.99 13.91
N GLY A 91 0.44 -12.54 13.40
CA GLY A 91 0.51 -13.89 12.82
C GLY A 91 -0.21 -14.08 11.49
N ARG A 92 -0.64 -13.01 10.83
CA ARG A 92 -1.27 -13.10 9.49
C ARG A 92 -1.04 -11.84 8.66
N TYR A 93 -1.32 -11.98 7.37
CA TYR A 93 -1.35 -10.84 6.45
C TYR A 93 -2.74 -10.22 6.42
N ALA A 94 -2.83 -8.90 6.57
CA ALA A 94 -4.05 -8.16 6.27
C ALA A 94 -4.10 -7.77 4.79
N HIS A 95 -5.31 -7.68 4.24
CA HIS A 95 -5.54 -7.17 2.89
C HIS A 95 -5.91 -5.69 2.95
N VAL A 96 -5.10 -4.82 2.34
CA VAL A 96 -5.25 -3.36 2.35
C VAL A 96 -4.97 -2.82 0.96
N ASN A 97 -5.99 -2.35 0.27
CA ASN A 97 -5.83 -1.67 -1.00
C ASN A 97 -5.42 -0.21 -0.78
N VAL A 98 -4.56 0.29 -1.68
CA VAL A 98 -4.11 1.68 -1.67
C VAL A 98 -4.63 2.35 -2.94
N SER A 99 -5.38 3.43 -2.79
CA SER A 99 -5.80 4.28 -3.90
C SER A 99 -4.98 5.57 -3.91
N VAL A 100 -4.52 5.96 -5.09
CA VAL A 100 -3.75 7.19 -5.32
C VAL A 100 -4.57 8.13 -6.18
N ASP A 101 -4.67 9.37 -5.73
CA ASP A 101 -5.27 10.46 -6.49
C ASP A 101 -4.26 10.97 -7.54
N THR A 102 -4.70 11.03 -8.78
CA THR A 102 -3.91 11.55 -9.91
C THR A 102 -4.06 13.07 -10.10
N GLY A 103 -4.99 13.71 -9.41
CA GLY A 103 -5.28 15.14 -9.53
C GLY A 103 -6.06 15.54 -10.78
N ILE A 104 -6.50 14.57 -11.58
CA ILE A 104 -7.33 14.82 -12.78
C ILE A 104 -8.76 15.20 -12.34
N ARG A 105 -9.32 16.24 -12.96
CA ARG A 105 -10.63 16.83 -12.66
C ARG A 105 -11.28 17.45 -13.91
#